data_AF-A0A1V6BML1-F1
#
_entry.id   AF-A0A1V6BML1-F1
#
_cell.length_a   1.000
_cell.length_b   1.000
_cell.length_c   1.000
_cell.angle_alpha   90.00
_cell.angle_beta   90.00
_cell.angle_gamma   90.00
#
_symmetry.space_group_name_H-M   'P 1'
#
loop_
_entity.id
_entity.type
_entity.pdbx_description
1 polymer ?
#
loop_
_entity_poly.entity_id
_entity_poly.type
_entity_poly.pdbx_seq_one_letter_code
_entity_poly.pdbx_strand_id
1 'polypeptide(L)'
;MSSNNFLSLFSSSIGKKVIMAVTGLFICLFLVVHVAGNFQLFKADSGLAFNKYAVLMTTNPFIKTISYILYLTIIIHAIRGLMIEFENRKARPVRYAKYDGNANSKWASRNMGILGTILLVFIVVHMHDFWYNYKFGHTPYTLYKTELATGKMTEAKDMGPDFKMGSKMEEMLAGDYKYVIVKDLYKEVKEEFKQLWWVLFYVVCMGAVSFHLYHGFRSGFQSLGLNNRRYNNIFQSIGTWIFAIIIPASFAAMPLYFYFNQ
;
A
#
# COMPACT_ATOMS: atom_id res chain seq x y z
N MET A 1 26.99 22.15 30.39
CA MET A 1 25.64 21.76 29.93
C MET A 1 25.79 20.70 28.84
N SER A 2 25.59 19.43 29.19
CA SER A 2 25.64 18.32 28.24
C SER A 2 24.32 18.28 27.47
N SER A 3 24.31 18.84 26.26
CA SER A 3 23.13 18.86 25.40
C SER A 3 23.01 17.55 24.62
N ASN A 4 22.17 16.63 25.11
CA ASN A 4 21.45 15.57 24.38
C ASN A 4 22.07 15.05 23.06
N ASN A 5 23.12 14.23 23.17
CA ASN A 5 23.79 13.57 22.04
C ASN A 5 22.90 12.61 21.22
N PHE A 6 21.79 12.12 21.77
CA PHE A 6 20.90 11.19 21.06
C PHE A 6 19.99 11.89 20.05
N LEU A 7 19.45 13.07 20.38
CA LEU A 7 18.59 13.85 19.48
C LEU A 7 19.38 14.54 18.37
N SER A 8 20.66 14.89 18.63
CA SER A 8 21.56 15.45 17.62
C SER A 8 21.91 14.41 16.53
N LEU A 9 21.99 13.12 16.87
CA LEU A 9 22.21 12.04 15.89
C LEU A 9 21.09 11.97 14.85
N PHE A 10 19.82 12.16 15.23
CA PHE A 10 18.67 12.10 14.31
C PHE A 10 18.40 13.40 13.52
N SER A 11 19.05 14.50 13.88
CA SER A 11 19.01 15.76 13.13
C SER A 11 20.19 15.91 12.16
N SER A 12 21.24 15.11 12.33
CA SER A 12 22.37 15.06 11.42
C SER A 12 21.99 14.64 9.98
N SER A 13 22.80 15.04 9.01
CA SER A 13 22.63 14.66 7.60
C SER A 13 22.66 13.14 7.38
N ILE A 14 23.43 12.40 8.20
CA ILE A 14 23.48 10.93 8.14
C ILE A 14 22.23 10.31 8.77
N GLY A 15 21.80 10.80 9.93
CA GLY A 15 20.59 10.32 10.61
C GLY A 15 19.34 10.50 9.77
N LYS A 16 19.20 11.64 9.08
CA LYS A 16 18.12 11.89 8.12
C LYS A 16 18.06 10.83 7.01
N LYS A 17 19.20 10.46 6.43
CA LYS A 17 19.29 9.43 5.38
C LYS A 17 18.90 8.04 5.89
N VAL A 18 19.37 7.67 7.09
CA VAL A 18 19.04 6.39 7.71
C VAL A 18 17.53 6.31 8.01
N ILE A 19 16.93 7.35 8.59
CA ILE A 19 15.46 7.39 8.82
C ILE A 19 14.71 7.21 7.50
N MET A 20 15.05 7.99 6.47
CA MET A 20 14.37 7.88 5.16
C MET A 20 14.50 6.49 4.55
N ALA A 21 15.67 5.86 4.68
CA ALA A 21 15.91 4.52 4.17
C ALA A 21 15.12 3.45 4.93
N VAL A 22 15.20 3.43 6.25
CA VAL A 22 14.52 2.42 7.09
C VAL A 22 13.02 2.51 6.90
N THR A 23 12.46 3.73 6.97
CA THR A 23 11.02 3.93 6.79
C THR A 23 10.55 3.55 5.39
N GLY A 24 11.29 3.95 4.35
CA GLY A 24 10.95 3.61 2.96
C GLY A 24 11.04 2.12 2.66
N LEU A 25 12.07 1.43 3.17
CA LEU A 25 12.22 -0.02 2.99
C LEU A 25 11.17 -0.81 3.78
N PHE A 26 10.77 -0.33 4.97
CA PHE A 26 9.66 -0.93 5.71
C PHE A 26 8.33 -0.81 4.94
N ILE A 27 8.05 0.35 4.35
CA ILE A 27 6.87 0.54 3.47
C ILE A 27 6.96 -0.36 2.23
N CYS A 28 8.15 -0.54 1.64
CA CYS A 28 8.35 -1.49 0.54
C CYS A 28 7.98 -2.93 0.95
N LEU A 29 8.41 -3.37 2.14
CA LEU A 29 8.03 -4.69 2.66
C LEU A 29 6.51 -4.82 2.82
N PHE A 30 5.86 -3.78 3.36
CA PHE A 30 4.40 -3.74 3.45
C PHE A 30 3.73 -3.90 2.07
N LEU A 31 4.21 -3.22 1.03
CA LEU A 31 3.62 -3.32 -0.32
C LEU A 31 3.64 -4.76 -0.88
N VAL A 32 4.68 -5.54 -0.57
CA VAL A 32 4.75 -6.96 -0.97
C VAL A 32 3.64 -7.77 -0.30
N VAL A 33 3.47 -7.62 1.02
CA VAL A 33 2.40 -8.31 1.76
C VAL A 33 1.03 -7.82 1.31
N HIS A 34 0.90 -6.51 1.07
CA HIS A 34 -0.35 -5.88 0.65
C HIS A 34 -0.79 -6.38 -0.72
N VAL A 35 0.08 -6.40 -1.73
CA VAL A 35 -0.27 -6.92 -3.06
C VAL A 35 -0.56 -8.42 -3.02
N ALA A 36 0.19 -9.19 -2.22
CA ALA A 36 -0.05 -10.61 -2.04
C ALA A 36 -1.45 -10.91 -1.47
N GLY A 37 -1.88 -10.14 -0.47
CA GLY A 37 -3.24 -10.21 0.06
C GLY A 37 -4.30 -9.84 -0.98
N ASN A 38 -4.08 -8.74 -1.70
CA ASN A 38 -5.00 -8.24 -2.71
C ASN A 38 -5.15 -9.16 -3.93
N PHE A 39 -4.20 -10.05 -4.24
CA PHE A 39 -4.41 -11.04 -5.30
C PHE A 39 -5.62 -11.95 -5.06
N GLN A 40 -6.11 -12.04 -3.82
CA GLN A 40 -7.35 -12.75 -3.53
C GLN A 40 -8.60 -12.11 -4.16
N LEU A 41 -8.54 -10.83 -4.57
CA LEU A 41 -9.60 -10.17 -5.33
C LEU A 41 -9.87 -10.85 -6.68
N PHE A 42 -8.90 -11.55 -7.25
CA PHE A 42 -9.05 -12.22 -8.54
C PHE A 42 -9.59 -13.65 -8.43
N LYS A 43 -9.84 -14.15 -7.21
CA LYS A 43 -10.41 -15.49 -7.02
C LYS A 43 -11.87 -15.49 -7.46
N ALA A 44 -12.24 -16.52 -8.22
CA ALA A 44 -13.62 -16.77 -8.64
C ALA A 44 -14.45 -17.41 -7.52
N ASP A 45 -14.51 -16.75 -6.35
CA ASP A 45 -15.20 -17.23 -5.15
C ASP A 45 -16.13 -16.16 -4.54
N SER A 46 -16.61 -15.25 -5.39
CA SER A 46 -17.49 -14.13 -5.00
C SER A 46 -16.94 -13.29 -3.84
N GLY A 47 -15.61 -13.21 -3.71
CA GLY A 47 -14.93 -12.40 -2.70
C GLY A 47 -14.67 -13.10 -1.36
N LEU A 48 -15.08 -14.37 -1.20
CA LEU A 48 -14.99 -15.10 0.08
C LEU A 48 -13.56 -15.11 0.64
N ALA A 49 -12.56 -15.48 -0.18
CA ALA A 49 -11.17 -15.53 0.27
C ALA A 49 -10.65 -14.14 0.68
N PHE A 50 -10.91 -13.11 -0.13
CA PHE A 50 -10.50 -11.74 0.17
C PHE A 50 -11.13 -11.22 1.46
N ASN A 51 -12.42 -11.46 1.67
CA ASN A 51 -13.15 -11.04 2.87
C ASN A 51 -12.64 -11.75 4.12
N LYS A 52 -12.40 -13.07 4.06
CA LYS A 52 -11.75 -13.82 5.16
C LYS A 52 -10.36 -13.28 5.48
N TYR A 53 -9.58 -12.92 4.46
CA TYR A 53 -8.28 -12.31 4.64
C TYR A 53 -8.36 -10.91 5.26
N ALA A 54 -9.34 -10.08 4.87
CA ALA A 54 -9.58 -8.77 5.49
C ALA A 54 -9.94 -8.90 6.99
N VAL A 55 -10.71 -9.92 7.37
CA VAL A 55 -10.99 -10.23 8.77
C VAL A 55 -9.72 -10.62 9.52
N LEU A 56 -8.90 -11.53 8.94
CA LEU A 56 -7.62 -11.94 9.53
C LEU A 56 -6.73 -10.73 9.80
N MET A 57 -6.55 -9.86 8.80
CA MET A 57 -5.69 -8.68 8.89
C MET A 57 -6.17 -7.66 9.92
N THR A 58 -7.47 -7.60 10.19
CA THR A 58 -8.05 -6.58 11.07
C THR A 58 -8.43 -7.06 12.46
N THR A 59 -8.24 -8.35 12.74
CA THR A 59 -8.59 -8.98 14.02
C THR A 59 -7.37 -9.61 14.70
N ASN A 60 -6.39 -10.13 13.95
CA ASN A 60 -5.18 -10.71 14.52
C ASN A 60 -4.37 -9.65 15.31
N PRO A 61 -4.10 -9.86 16.62
CA PRO A 61 -3.40 -8.87 17.46
C PRO A 61 -2.02 -8.49 16.95
N PHE A 62 -1.23 -9.46 16.47
CA PHE A 62 0.11 -9.21 15.94
C PHE A 62 0.05 -8.32 14.70
N ILE A 63 -0.83 -8.63 13.75
CA ILE A 63 -1.00 -7.84 12.52
C ILE A 63 -1.49 -6.43 12.84
N LYS A 64 -2.41 -6.29 13.80
CA LYS A 64 -2.86 -4.97 14.26
C LYS A 64 -1.72 -4.14 14.84
N THR A 65 -0.85 -4.72 15.66
CA THR A 65 0.34 -4.01 16.18
C THR A 65 1.24 -3.54 15.04
N ILE A 66 1.52 -4.41 14.06
CA ILE A 66 2.31 -4.04 12.88
C ILE A 66 1.61 -2.93 12.06
N SER A 67 0.29 -2.93 11.98
CA SER A 67 -0.46 -1.88 11.25
C SER A 67 -0.31 -0.50 11.89
N TYR A 68 -0.29 -0.39 13.23
CA TYR A 68 -0.04 0.88 13.89
C TYR A 68 1.39 1.37 13.69
N ILE A 69 2.37 0.46 13.71
CA ILE A 69 3.76 0.78 13.37
C ILE A 69 3.86 1.28 11.92
N LEU A 70 3.12 0.67 10.99
CA LEU A 70 3.04 1.11 9.61
C LEU A 70 2.44 2.50 9.46
N TYR A 71 1.33 2.81 10.12
CA TYR A 71 0.73 4.16 10.06
C TYR A 71 1.72 5.22 10.55
N LEU A 72 2.36 4.95 11.70
CA LEU A 72 3.40 5.83 12.23
C LEU A 72 4.58 5.97 11.25
N THR A 73 5.00 4.86 10.64
CA THR A 73 6.12 4.86 9.67
C THR A 73 5.81 5.69 8.44
N ILE A 74 4.60 5.58 7.88
CA ILE A 74 4.14 6.39 6.74
C ILE A 74 4.16 7.87 7.09
N ILE A 75 3.66 8.25 8.27
CA ILE A 75 3.66 9.64 8.74
C ILE A 75 5.09 10.17 8.88
N ILE A 76 5.97 9.40 9.54
CA ILE A 76 7.39 9.79 9.68
C ILE A 76 8.06 9.91 8.31
N HIS A 77 7.83 8.97 7.40
CA HIS A 77 8.38 8.97 6.06
C HIS A 77 7.95 10.21 5.27
N ALA A 78 6.65 10.53 5.28
CA ALA A 78 6.09 11.67 4.57
C ALA A 78 6.58 13.00 5.14
N ILE A 79 6.50 13.19 6.46
CA ILE A 79 6.94 14.43 7.12
C ILE A 79 8.44 14.66 6.87
N ARG A 80 9.27 13.63 7.12
CA ARG A 80 10.73 13.76 6.93
C ARG A 80 11.09 13.99 5.47
N GLY A 81 10.41 13.32 4.54
CA GLY A 81 10.58 13.53 3.10
C GLY A 81 10.28 14.95 2.67
N LEU A 82 9.15 15.51 3.13
CA LEU A 82 8.77 16.90 2.85
C LEU A 82 9.75 17.90 3.48
N MET A 83 10.17 17.68 4.73
CA MET A 83 11.18 18.53 5.38
C MET A 83 12.49 18.57 4.57
N ILE A 84 12.99 17.42 4.13
CA ILE A 84 14.20 17.33 3.29
C ILE A 84 13.99 18.04 1.96
N GLU A 85 12.82 17.90 1.33
CA GLU A 85 12.50 18.60 0.09
C GLU A 85 12.51 20.12 0.28
N PHE A 86 11.93 20.63 1.37
CA PHE A 86 11.96 22.05 1.69
C PHE A 86 13.38 22.56 1.98
N GLU A 87 14.17 21.81 2.74
CA GLU A 87 15.59 22.11 2.99
C GLU A 87 16.39 22.17 1.67
N ASN A 88 16.20 21.19 0.78
CA ASN A 88 16.85 21.13 -0.53
C ASN A 88 16.48 22.31 -1.43
N ARG A 89 15.21 22.75 -1.39
CA ARG A 89 14.72 23.92 -2.13
C ARG A 89 15.31 25.22 -1.59
N LYS A 90 15.33 25.40 -0.26
CA LYS A 90 15.93 26.57 0.39
C LYS A 90 17.42 26.69 0.13
N ALA A 91 18.14 25.55 0.10
CA ALA A 91 19.57 25.51 -0.19
C ALA A 91 19.91 25.81 -1.67
N ARG A 92 18.91 25.92 -2.56
CA ARG A 92 19.09 26.13 -4.01
C ARG A 92 18.25 27.32 -4.52
N PRO A 93 18.60 28.57 -4.16
CA PRO A 93 17.82 29.75 -4.53
C PRO A 93 17.90 30.11 -6.03
N VAL A 94 18.97 29.72 -6.73
CA VAL A 94 19.15 29.97 -8.17
C VAL A 94 19.07 28.65 -8.93
N ARG A 95 18.18 28.56 -9.93
CA ARG A 95 18.10 27.39 -10.82
C ARG A 95 19.33 27.34 -11.73
N TYR A 96 19.84 26.13 -11.99
CA TYR A 96 21.00 25.93 -12.87
C TYR A 96 20.77 26.57 -14.25
N ALA A 97 21.73 27.39 -14.69
CA ALA A 97 21.68 28.10 -15.97
C ALA A 97 21.83 27.18 -17.20
N LYS A 98 22.35 25.96 -17.02
CA LYS A 98 22.52 24.97 -18.09
C LYS A 98 22.08 23.58 -17.63
N TYR A 99 21.26 22.95 -18.46
CA TYR A 99 20.81 21.56 -18.29
C TYR A 99 21.76 20.63 -19.02
N ASP A 100 22.39 19.71 -18.28
CA ASP A 100 23.12 18.57 -18.86
C ASP A 100 22.41 17.28 -18.46
N GLY A 101 21.69 16.68 -19.41
CA GLY A 101 20.74 15.58 -19.20
C GLY A 101 21.40 14.25 -18.83
N ASN A 102 22.70 14.08 -19.11
CA ASN A 102 23.46 12.86 -18.81
C ASN A 102 24.29 12.96 -17.52
N ALA A 103 24.60 14.16 -17.04
CA ALA A 103 25.44 14.37 -15.86
C ALA A 103 24.67 14.50 -14.53
N ASN A 104 23.37 14.79 -14.57
CA ASN A 104 22.58 15.18 -13.40
C ASN A 104 21.49 14.15 -13.06
N SER A 105 21.39 13.77 -11.77
CA SER A 105 20.52 12.74 -11.15
C SER A 105 19.24 12.35 -11.93
N LYS A 106 18.91 11.04 -11.98
CA LYS A 106 17.74 10.49 -12.71
C LYS A 106 16.43 11.26 -12.44
N TRP A 107 15.54 11.34 -13.44
CA TRP A 107 14.28 12.11 -13.38
C TRP A 107 13.43 11.85 -12.12
N ALA A 108 13.29 10.58 -11.71
CA ALA A 108 12.54 10.22 -10.51
C ALA A 108 13.12 10.84 -9.23
N SER A 109 14.45 10.96 -9.12
CA SER A 109 15.11 11.60 -7.98
C SER A 109 14.84 13.10 -7.95
N ARG A 110 14.81 13.75 -9.11
CA ARG A 110 14.56 15.20 -9.23
C ARG A 110 13.12 15.58 -8.90
N ASN A 111 12.18 14.66 -9.14
CA ASN A 111 10.76 14.86 -8.90
C ASN A 111 10.26 14.13 -7.64
N MET A 112 11.17 13.64 -6.79
CA MET A 112 10.81 12.78 -5.66
C MET A 112 9.84 13.45 -4.68
N GLY A 113 9.98 14.77 -4.44
CA GLY A 113 9.03 15.53 -3.64
C GLY A 113 7.62 15.62 -4.25
N ILE A 114 7.52 15.78 -5.57
CA ILE A 114 6.24 15.81 -6.30
C ILE A 114 5.59 14.42 -6.27
N LEU A 115 6.36 13.38 -6.62
CA LEU A 115 5.89 11.99 -6.57
C LEU A 115 5.41 11.64 -5.16
N GLY A 116 6.18 11.96 -4.13
CA GLY A 116 5.80 11.75 -2.73
C GLY A 116 4.51 12.50 -2.34
N THR A 117 4.30 13.71 -2.85
CA THR A 117 3.07 14.47 -2.59
C THR A 117 1.85 13.86 -3.26
N ILE A 118 1.98 13.42 -4.53
CA ILE A 118 0.92 12.67 -5.23
C ILE A 118 0.57 11.40 -4.44
N LEU A 119 1.59 10.68 -3.95
CA LEU A 119 1.40 9.48 -3.13
C LEU A 119 0.71 9.78 -1.80
N LEU A 120 1.00 10.92 -1.17
CA LEU A 120 0.33 11.31 0.07
C LEU A 120 -1.17 11.53 -0.16
N VAL A 121 -1.56 12.23 -1.24
CA VAL A 121 -2.97 12.40 -1.62
C VAL A 121 -3.60 11.05 -1.93
N PHE A 122 -2.92 10.22 -2.73
CA PHE A 122 -3.37 8.86 -3.04
C PHE A 122 -3.62 8.03 -1.78
N ILE A 123 -2.70 8.05 -0.82
CA ILE A 123 -2.84 7.30 0.44
C ILE A 123 -4.04 7.81 1.25
N VAL A 124 -4.27 9.13 1.32
CA VAL A 124 -5.44 9.67 2.04
C VAL A 124 -6.74 9.18 1.41
N VAL A 125 -6.86 9.25 0.09
CA VAL A 125 -8.03 8.74 -0.65
C VAL A 125 -8.18 7.23 -0.45
N HIS A 126 -7.13 6.45 -0.70
CA HIS A 126 -7.11 5.00 -0.52
C HIS A 126 -7.49 4.55 0.91
N MET A 127 -7.00 5.27 1.93
CA MET A 127 -7.33 4.99 3.33
C MET A 127 -8.78 5.35 3.65
N HIS A 128 -9.34 6.37 3.01
CA HIS A 128 -10.76 6.70 3.16
C HIS A 128 -11.64 5.61 2.52
N ASP A 129 -11.41 5.31 1.25
CA ASP A 129 -12.27 4.42 0.45
C ASP A 129 -12.38 3.02 1.07
N PHE A 130 -11.28 2.48 1.59
CA PHE A 130 -11.24 1.10 2.10
C PHE A 130 -11.09 1.02 3.61
N TRP A 131 -10.04 1.61 4.18
CA TRP A 131 -9.72 1.39 5.59
C TRP A 131 -10.72 2.06 6.53
N TYR A 132 -11.07 3.32 6.27
CA TYR A 132 -12.00 4.08 7.10
C TYR A 132 -13.40 3.49 7.01
N ASN A 133 -13.89 3.24 5.80
CA ASN A 133 -15.19 2.60 5.58
C ASN A 133 -15.27 1.21 6.25
N TYR A 134 -14.23 0.39 6.15
CA TYR A 134 -14.21 -0.91 6.80
C TYR A 134 -14.17 -0.84 8.34
N LYS A 135 -13.52 0.17 8.93
CA LYS A 135 -13.37 0.31 10.38
C LYS A 135 -14.56 1.00 11.05
N PHE A 136 -15.03 2.09 10.44
CA PHE A 136 -15.96 3.03 11.06
C PHE A 136 -17.23 3.25 10.21
N GLY A 137 -17.14 3.02 8.90
CA GLY A 137 -18.27 3.13 8.00
C GLY A 137 -19.15 1.88 7.95
N HIS A 138 -20.06 1.90 6.97
CA HIS A 138 -21.05 0.86 6.74
C HIS A 138 -20.64 -0.07 5.59
N THR A 139 -19.81 -1.07 5.89
CA THR A 139 -19.56 -2.16 4.94
C THR A 139 -20.64 -3.23 5.09
N PRO A 140 -21.26 -3.70 3.99
CA PRO A 140 -22.29 -4.73 4.03
C PRO A 140 -21.72 -6.08 4.48
N TYR A 141 -22.62 -7.04 4.70
CA TYR A 141 -22.26 -8.43 4.99
C TYR A 141 -22.78 -9.34 3.89
N THR A 142 -22.00 -10.38 3.58
CA THR A 142 -22.40 -11.42 2.62
C THR A 142 -22.36 -12.78 3.31
N LEU A 143 -23.41 -13.57 3.08
CA LEU A 143 -23.53 -14.96 3.48
C LEU A 143 -23.03 -15.86 2.35
N TYR A 144 -22.14 -16.78 2.69
CA TYR A 144 -21.62 -17.80 1.79
C TYR A 144 -22.04 -19.17 2.28
N LYS A 145 -22.60 -19.99 1.39
CA LYS A 145 -22.95 -21.39 1.65
C LYS A 145 -22.01 -22.29 0.89
N THR A 146 -21.33 -23.19 1.61
CA THR A 146 -20.38 -24.16 1.04
C THR A 146 -20.80 -25.57 1.44
N GLU A 147 -20.87 -26.48 0.49
CA GLU A 147 -21.11 -27.90 0.75
C GLU A 147 -19.86 -28.56 1.36
N LEU A 148 -20.01 -29.26 2.50
CA LEU A 148 -18.88 -29.82 3.24
C LEU A 148 -18.21 -30.99 2.51
N ALA A 149 -18.99 -31.82 1.81
CA ALA A 149 -18.47 -33.00 1.13
C ALA A 149 -17.57 -32.65 -0.07
N THR A 150 -17.93 -31.60 -0.82
CA THR A 150 -17.25 -31.22 -2.06
C THR A 150 -16.36 -29.98 -1.90
N GLY A 151 -16.56 -29.18 -0.84
CA GLY A 151 -15.94 -27.88 -0.66
C GLY A 151 -16.43 -26.82 -1.65
N LYS A 152 -17.47 -27.10 -2.44
CA LYS A 152 -17.99 -26.18 -3.47
C LYS A 152 -18.91 -25.15 -2.83
N MET A 153 -18.66 -23.87 -3.13
CA MET A 153 -19.59 -22.78 -2.80
C MET A 153 -20.85 -22.92 -3.66
N THR A 154 -22.01 -22.99 -3.01
CA THR A 154 -23.33 -23.14 -3.65
C THR A 154 -24.14 -21.87 -3.65
N GLU A 155 -23.83 -20.92 -2.76
CA GLU A 155 -24.53 -19.65 -2.64
C GLU A 155 -23.60 -18.54 -2.12
N ALA A 156 -23.76 -17.33 -2.66
CA ALA A 156 -23.22 -16.08 -2.11
C ALA A 156 -24.35 -15.04 -2.14
N LYS A 157 -24.83 -14.65 -0.97
CA LYS A 157 -26.03 -13.82 -0.79
C LYS A 157 -25.73 -12.59 0.05
N ASP A 158 -26.03 -11.42 -0.50
CA ASP A 158 -26.00 -10.15 0.22
C ASP A 158 -27.04 -10.16 1.36
N MET A 159 -26.61 -9.79 2.56
CA MET A 159 -27.47 -9.72 3.74
C MET A 159 -28.34 -8.46 3.77
N GLY A 160 -28.07 -7.49 2.89
CA GLY A 160 -28.81 -6.24 2.78
C GLY A 160 -28.27 -5.12 3.69
N PRO A 161 -28.74 -3.87 3.46
CA PRO A 161 -28.19 -2.69 4.12
C PRO A 161 -28.54 -2.59 5.62
N ASP A 162 -29.63 -3.21 6.06
CA ASP A 162 -30.09 -3.11 7.46
C ASP A 162 -29.49 -4.18 8.38
N PHE A 163 -28.81 -5.19 7.81
CA PHE A 163 -28.21 -6.27 8.58
C PHE A 163 -26.99 -5.78 9.36
N LYS A 164 -26.98 -6.06 10.67
CA LYS A 164 -25.88 -5.71 11.58
C LYS A 164 -25.44 -6.92 12.37
N MET A 165 -24.13 -7.07 12.52
CA MET A 165 -23.50 -8.12 13.32
C MET A 165 -22.40 -7.52 14.18
N GLY A 166 -22.30 -7.95 15.45
CA GLY A 166 -21.27 -7.45 16.38
C GLY A 166 -19.86 -7.95 16.04
N SER A 167 -19.77 -9.09 15.38
CA SER A 167 -18.53 -9.65 14.87
C SER A 167 -18.30 -9.23 13.39
N LYS A 168 -17.06 -9.40 12.91
CA LYS A 168 -16.75 -9.19 11.48
C LYS A 168 -16.97 -10.44 10.64
N MET A 169 -17.06 -11.60 11.29
CA MET A 169 -17.22 -12.89 10.65
C MET A 169 -17.78 -13.90 11.65
N GLU A 170 -18.77 -14.66 11.23
CA GLU A 170 -19.31 -15.82 11.95
C GLU A 170 -19.37 -17.02 11.00
N GLU A 171 -19.01 -18.19 11.53
CA GLU A 171 -19.09 -19.45 10.81
C GLU A 171 -20.04 -20.40 11.56
N MET A 172 -20.91 -21.07 10.81
CA MET A 172 -21.89 -22.03 11.35
C MET A 172 -21.90 -23.29 10.48
N LEU A 173 -22.05 -24.45 11.11
CA LEU A 173 -22.32 -25.71 10.44
C LEU A 173 -23.79 -26.07 10.64
N ALA A 174 -24.49 -26.41 9.56
CA ALA A 174 -25.86 -26.92 9.64
C ALA A 174 -26.09 -27.97 8.55
N GLY A 175 -26.27 -29.22 8.99
CA GLY A 175 -26.30 -30.39 8.11
C GLY A 175 -25.00 -30.54 7.32
N ASP A 176 -25.12 -30.78 6.01
CA ASP A 176 -23.98 -30.97 5.10
C ASP A 176 -23.36 -29.65 4.60
N TYR A 177 -23.70 -28.51 5.22
CA TYR A 177 -23.29 -27.20 4.76
C TYR A 177 -22.55 -26.38 5.83
N LYS A 178 -21.55 -25.63 5.37
CA LYS A 178 -20.90 -24.55 6.10
C LYS A 178 -21.44 -23.21 5.62
N TYR A 179 -21.88 -22.39 6.57
CA TYR A 179 -22.31 -21.01 6.37
C TYR A 179 -21.24 -20.08 6.92
N VAL A 180 -20.89 -19.06 6.15
CA VAL A 180 -19.97 -17.99 6.57
C VAL A 180 -20.63 -16.67 6.30
N ILE A 181 -20.88 -15.88 7.34
CA ILE A 181 -21.34 -14.50 7.23
C ILE A 181 -20.12 -13.62 7.50
N VAL A 182 -19.77 -12.73 6.58
CA VAL A 182 -18.54 -11.92 6.69
C VAL A 182 -18.75 -10.50 6.17
N LYS A 183 -18.09 -9.53 6.82
CA LYS A 183 -18.04 -8.13 6.39
C LYS A 183 -17.37 -8.04 5.01
N ASP A 184 -18.08 -7.50 4.03
CA ASP A 184 -17.77 -7.65 2.61
C ASP A 184 -17.00 -6.46 2.05
N LEU A 185 -15.67 -6.45 2.26
CA LEU A 185 -14.78 -5.46 1.67
C LEU A 185 -14.61 -5.66 0.16
N TYR A 186 -14.78 -6.90 -0.35
CA TYR A 186 -14.75 -7.17 -1.78
C TYR A 186 -15.82 -6.39 -2.52
N LYS A 187 -17.04 -6.32 -1.96
CA LYS A 187 -18.13 -5.55 -2.54
C LYS A 187 -17.83 -4.07 -2.58
N GLU A 188 -17.25 -3.48 -1.52
CA GLU A 188 -16.80 -2.08 -1.54
C GLU A 188 -15.79 -1.82 -2.67
N VAL A 189 -14.80 -2.70 -2.82
CA VAL A 189 -13.81 -2.61 -3.91
C VAL A 189 -14.48 -2.67 -5.28
N LYS A 190 -15.46 -3.58 -5.45
CA LYS A 190 -16.22 -3.69 -6.70
C LYS A 190 -17.03 -2.42 -6.98
N GLU A 191 -17.68 -1.85 -5.97
CA GLU A 191 -18.48 -0.63 -6.10
C GLU A 191 -17.61 0.59 -6.45
N GLU A 192 -16.47 0.74 -5.76
CA GLU A 192 -15.55 1.86 -5.93
C GLU A 192 -15.01 1.98 -7.37
N PHE A 193 -14.77 0.84 -8.02
CA PHE A 193 -14.17 0.77 -9.36
C PHE A 193 -15.17 0.66 -10.51
N LYS A 194 -16.46 0.98 -10.28
CA LYS A 194 -17.46 1.11 -11.36
C LYS A 194 -17.24 2.35 -12.24
N GLN A 195 -16.65 3.41 -11.69
CA GLN A 195 -16.54 4.69 -12.39
C GLN A 195 -15.18 4.86 -13.06
N LEU A 196 -15.16 5.10 -14.38
CA LEU A 196 -13.93 5.16 -15.18
C LEU A 196 -12.93 6.21 -14.67
N TRP A 197 -13.41 7.40 -14.33
CA TRP A 197 -12.52 8.49 -13.88
C TRP A 197 -11.81 8.14 -12.56
N TRP A 198 -12.46 7.35 -11.70
CA TRP A 198 -11.86 6.84 -10.48
C TRP A 198 -10.81 5.76 -10.75
N VAL A 199 -11.09 4.85 -11.69
CA VAL A 199 -10.10 3.87 -12.17
C VAL A 199 -8.87 4.57 -12.76
N LEU A 200 -9.07 5.60 -13.59
CA LEU A 200 -7.98 6.40 -14.15
C LEU A 200 -7.15 7.09 -13.07
N PHE A 201 -7.79 7.64 -12.04
CA PHE A 201 -7.09 8.21 -10.88
C PHE A 201 -6.15 7.18 -10.23
N TYR A 202 -6.65 5.99 -9.90
CA TYR A 202 -5.84 4.92 -9.30
C TYR A 202 -4.69 4.48 -10.22
N VAL A 203 -4.94 4.31 -11.52
CA VAL A 203 -3.91 3.91 -12.50
C VAL A 203 -2.81 4.96 -12.64
N VAL A 204 -3.17 6.25 -12.69
CA VAL A 204 -2.19 7.35 -12.74
C VAL A 204 -1.35 7.39 -11.46
N CYS A 205 -1.98 7.20 -10.30
CA CYS A 205 -1.26 7.09 -9.01
C CYS A 205 -0.29 5.90 -9.00
N MET A 206 -0.62 4.76 -9.63
CA MET A 206 0.32 3.65 -9.78
C MET A 206 1.56 4.01 -10.62
N GLY A 207 1.39 4.89 -11.62
CA GLY A 207 2.53 5.48 -12.34
C GLY A 207 3.45 6.29 -11.40
N ALA A 208 2.88 7.11 -10.52
CA ALA A 208 3.66 7.84 -9.53
C ALA A 208 4.36 6.89 -8.53
N VAL A 209 3.68 5.83 -8.08
CA VAL A 209 4.24 4.80 -7.20
C VAL A 209 5.41 4.10 -7.88
N SER A 210 5.28 3.76 -9.16
CA SER A 210 6.36 3.15 -9.97
C SER A 210 7.64 3.99 -9.94
N PHE A 211 7.56 5.28 -10.26
CA PHE A 211 8.73 6.16 -10.24
C PHE A 211 9.27 6.39 -8.82
N HIS A 212 8.38 6.52 -7.84
CA HIS A 212 8.76 6.69 -6.43
C HIS A 212 9.55 5.48 -5.92
N LEU A 213 9.09 4.26 -6.21
CA LEU A 213 9.74 3.02 -5.81
C LEU A 213 11.04 2.74 -6.60
N TYR A 214 11.06 3.07 -7.90
CA TYR A 214 12.26 2.96 -8.74
C TYR A 214 13.47 3.68 -8.13
N HIS A 215 13.23 4.86 -7.55
CA HIS A 215 14.26 5.60 -6.83
C HIS A 215 14.40 5.12 -5.39
N GLY A 216 13.30 5.16 -4.63
CA GLY A 216 13.26 5.00 -3.17
C GLY A 216 13.87 3.70 -2.68
N PHE A 217 13.54 2.57 -3.32
CA PHE A 217 14.08 1.26 -2.93
C PHE A 217 15.61 1.24 -3.04
N ARG A 218 16.14 1.65 -4.19
CA ARG A 218 17.59 1.65 -4.46
C ARG A 218 18.34 2.64 -3.58
N SER A 219 17.81 3.86 -3.42
CA SER A 219 18.42 4.88 -2.56
C SER A 219 18.40 4.48 -1.09
N GLY A 220 17.43 3.65 -0.68
CA GLY A 220 17.36 3.10 0.68
C GLY A 220 18.60 2.27 1.01
N PHE A 221 18.92 1.25 0.20
CA PHE A 221 20.11 0.42 0.42
C PHE A 221 21.42 1.22 0.36
N GLN A 222 21.51 2.20 -0.55
CA GLN A 222 22.67 3.09 -0.63
C GLN A 222 22.84 3.92 0.65
N SER A 223 21.74 4.42 1.21
CA SER A 223 21.74 5.24 2.42
C SER A 223 22.05 4.45 3.68
N LEU A 224 21.83 3.14 3.66
CA LEU A 224 22.26 2.20 4.73
C LEU A 224 23.71 1.72 4.56
N GLY A 225 24.44 2.21 3.56
CA GLY A 225 25.84 1.84 3.32
C GLY A 225 26.01 0.47 2.64
N LEU A 226 24.93 -0.17 2.17
CA LEU A 226 24.97 -1.47 1.48
C LEU A 226 25.37 -1.35 0.00
N ASN A 227 26.13 -0.30 -0.34
CA ASN A 227 26.54 0.06 -1.69
C ASN A 227 27.82 -0.67 -2.10
N ASN A 228 27.77 -1.99 -2.30
CA ASN A 228 28.91 -2.78 -2.77
C ASN A 228 28.71 -3.32 -4.20
N ARG A 229 29.81 -3.49 -4.95
CA ARG A 229 29.76 -3.93 -6.36
C ARG A 229 29.06 -5.29 -6.55
N ARG A 230 29.06 -6.14 -5.51
CA ARG A 230 28.45 -7.47 -5.50
C ARG A 230 26.93 -7.45 -5.43
N TYR A 231 26.32 -6.63 -4.57
CA TYR A 231 24.86 -6.60 -4.35
C TYR A 231 24.17 -5.44 -5.08
N ASN A 232 24.91 -4.44 -5.55
CA ASN A 232 24.34 -3.30 -6.27
C ASN A 232 23.51 -3.70 -7.48
N ASN A 233 23.97 -4.68 -8.27
CA ASN A 233 23.22 -5.15 -9.44
C ASN A 233 21.91 -5.85 -9.04
N ILE A 234 21.92 -6.58 -7.92
CA ILE A 234 20.75 -7.28 -7.38
C ILE A 234 19.71 -6.26 -6.89
N PHE A 235 20.11 -5.32 -6.03
CA PHE A 235 19.18 -4.28 -5.52
C PHE A 235 18.65 -3.39 -6.64
N GLN A 236 19.48 -3.09 -7.64
CA GLN A 236 19.02 -2.37 -8.82
C GLN A 236 17.98 -3.16 -9.60
N SER A 237 18.24 -4.43 -9.87
CA SER A 237 17.33 -5.32 -10.60
C SER A 237 16.01 -5.50 -9.86
N ILE A 238 16.03 -5.86 -8.58
CA ILE A 238 14.84 -5.99 -7.72
C ILE A 238 14.07 -4.66 -7.67
N GLY A 239 14.78 -3.54 -7.46
CA GLY A 239 14.15 -2.23 -7.38
C GLY A 239 13.41 -1.82 -8.64
N THR A 240 13.90 -2.20 -9.84
CA THR A 240 13.17 -1.90 -11.09
C THR A 240 12.13 -2.94 -11.45
N TRP A 241 12.49 -4.23 -11.49
CA TRP A 241 11.56 -5.25 -11.97
C TRP A 241 10.43 -5.53 -10.98
N ILE A 242 10.76 -5.71 -9.70
CA ILE A 242 9.76 -6.04 -8.70
C ILE A 242 9.04 -4.77 -8.23
N PHE A 243 9.79 -3.81 -7.70
CA PHE A 243 9.19 -2.65 -7.03
C PHE A 243 8.68 -1.57 -7.97
N ALA A 244 9.33 -1.32 -9.12
CA ALA A 244 8.86 -0.29 -10.04
C ALA A 244 7.91 -0.80 -11.11
N ILE A 245 7.92 -2.10 -11.45
CA ILE A 245 7.11 -2.64 -12.56
C ILE A 245 6.04 -3.58 -12.02
N ILE A 246 6.42 -4.73 -11.47
CA ILE A 246 5.48 -5.80 -11.12
C ILE A 246 4.48 -5.35 -10.06
N ILE A 247 4.93 -4.75 -8.96
CA ILE A 247 4.05 -4.34 -7.85
C ILE A 247 3.03 -3.27 -8.33
N PRO A 248 3.44 -2.14 -8.93
CA PRO A 248 2.48 -1.14 -9.42
C PRO A 248 1.56 -1.66 -10.51
N ALA A 249 2.05 -2.51 -11.43
CA ALA A 249 1.22 -3.11 -12.46
C ALA A 249 0.15 -4.04 -11.85
N SER A 250 0.51 -4.80 -10.82
CA SER A 250 -0.43 -5.68 -10.11
C SER A 250 -1.53 -4.88 -9.42
N PHE A 251 -1.18 -3.77 -8.76
CA PHE A 251 -2.18 -2.87 -8.17
C PHE A 251 -3.03 -2.17 -9.23
N ALA A 252 -2.45 -1.74 -10.35
CA ALA A 252 -3.20 -1.12 -11.45
C ALA A 252 -4.16 -2.11 -12.13
N ALA A 253 -3.84 -3.40 -12.15
CA ALA A 253 -4.68 -4.44 -12.72
C ALA A 253 -6.00 -4.63 -11.94
N MET A 254 -6.04 -4.35 -10.64
CA MET A 254 -7.24 -4.51 -9.79
C MET A 254 -8.40 -3.59 -10.21
N PRO A 255 -8.26 -2.25 -10.24
CA PRO A 255 -9.35 -1.38 -10.67
C PRO A 255 -9.73 -1.61 -12.14
N LEU A 256 -8.77 -1.91 -13.01
CA LEU A 256 -9.05 -2.27 -14.40
C LEU A 256 -9.89 -3.54 -14.49
N TYR A 257 -9.54 -4.57 -13.72
CA TYR A 257 -10.29 -5.82 -13.67
C TYR A 257 -11.74 -5.60 -13.24
N PHE A 258 -11.98 -4.86 -12.16
CA PHE A 258 -13.35 -4.60 -11.70
C PHE A 258 -14.15 -3.75 -12.69
N TYR A 259 -13.55 -2.74 -13.30
CA TYR A 259 -14.22 -1.89 -14.28
C TYR A 259 -14.63 -2.66 -15.55
N PHE A 260 -13.79 -3.57 -16.03
CA PHE A 260 -14.08 -4.35 -17.24
C PHE A 260 -14.91 -5.62 -16.99
N ASN A 261 -15.07 -6.07 -15.74
CA ASN A 261 -15.82 -7.27 -15.35
C ASN A 261 -17.00 -6.96 -14.41
N GLN A 262 -17.60 -5.78 -14.57
CA GLN A 262 -18.69 -5.31 -13.71
C GLN A 262 -20.02 -6.06 -13.91
#